data_AF-A0A918C1G9-F1
#
_entry.id   AF-A0A918C1G9-F1
#
_cell.length_a   1.000
_cell.length_b   1.000
_cell.length_c   1.000
_cell.angle_alpha   90.00
_cell.angle_beta   90.00
_cell.angle_gamma   90.00
#
_symmetry.space_group_name_H-M   'P 1'
#
loop_
_entity.id
_entity.type
_entity.pdbx_description
1 polymer ?
#
loop_
_entity_poly.entity_id
_entity_poly.type
_entity_poly.pdbx_seq_one_letter_code
_entity_poly.pdbx_strand_id
1 'polypeptide(L)'
;MLHHRKQPELWGCLYYALFALTGDEELLAHTRDLSNARFYARLAAMGAMPITLFASLQQPADARFWELITTTEPQQLLVSIAAARLTGMQHLVAVDVSRSVVIISDSRRDQLQYRSFEDFLAGPYAVAFRVEALAPSDITLYPFEDAEQTVGRALARDRPDLGEFTM
;
A
#
# COMPACT_ATOMS: atom_id res chain seq x y z
N MET A 1 3.92 15.86 0.36
CA MET A 1 2.87 16.33 1.30
C MET A 1 1.56 15.68 0.90
N LEU A 2 0.84 15.09 1.86
CA LEU A 2 -0.43 14.42 1.60
C LEU A 2 -1.57 15.40 1.36
N HIS A 3 -2.50 15.00 0.49
CA HIS A 3 -3.82 15.60 0.38
C HIS A 3 -4.77 14.97 1.40
N HIS A 4 -5.78 15.72 1.85
CA HIS A 4 -6.73 15.21 2.83
C HIS A 4 -8.15 15.66 2.54
N ARG A 5 -9.08 14.71 2.63
CA ARG A 5 -10.52 14.96 2.59
C ARG A 5 -11.20 13.90 3.46
N LYS A 6 -12.08 14.35 4.34
CA LYS A 6 -12.91 13.44 5.13
C LYS A 6 -13.91 12.73 4.22
N GLN A 7 -14.02 11.41 4.36
CA GLN A 7 -15.06 10.66 3.69
C GLN A 7 -16.40 10.86 4.41
N PRO A 8 -17.50 11.12 3.68
CA PRO A 8 -18.82 11.25 4.28
C PRO A 8 -19.43 9.89 4.68
N GLU A 9 -19.04 8.82 3.99
CA GLU A 9 -19.60 7.47 4.13
C GLU A 9 -18.64 6.52 4.88
N LEU A 10 -19.10 5.32 5.22
CA LEU A 10 -18.27 4.28 5.86
C LEU A 10 -17.39 3.49 4.89
N TRP A 11 -17.55 3.70 3.58
CA TRP A 11 -16.83 3.01 2.51
C TRP A 11 -16.04 3.99 1.63
N GLY A 12 -15.24 3.46 0.72
CA GLY A 12 -14.46 4.24 -0.24
C GLY A 12 -13.06 4.65 0.26
N CYS A 13 -12.63 4.15 1.42
CA CYS A 13 -11.32 4.48 1.99
C CYS A 13 -10.13 4.22 1.04
N LEU A 14 -10.24 3.22 0.16
CA LEU A 14 -9.25 2.95 -0.90
C LEU A 14 -9.01 4.18 -1.79
N TYR A 15 -10.08 4.82 -2.25
CA TYR A 15 -10.01 5.99 -3.14
C TYR A 15 -9.58 7.25 -2.41
N TYR A 16 -9.98 7.43 -1.15
CA TYR A 16 -9.52 8.55 -0.35
C TYR A 16 -8.03 8.44 0.01
N ALA A 17 -7.54 7.23 0.30
CA ALA A 17 -6.12 6.99 0.53
C ALA A 17 -5.32 7.24 -0.74
N LEU A 18 -5.80 6.79 -1.90
CA LEU A 18 -5.12 7.05 -3.17
C LEU A 18 -5.15 8.55 -3.57
N PHE A 19 -6.29 9.24 -3.36
CA PHE A 19 -6.38 10.69 -3.49
C PHE A 19 -5.37 11.40 -2.57
N ALA A 20 -5.22 10.93 -1.33
CA ALA A 20 -4.28 11.52 -0.39
C ALA A 20 -2.82 11.46 -0.88
N LEU A 21 -2.46 10.42 -1.63
CA LEU A 21 -1.12 10.26 -2.22
C LEU A 21 -0.96 11.03 -3.53
N THR A 22 -1.97 11.02 -4.40
CA THR A 22 -1.87 11.50 -5.78
C THR A 22 -2.38 12.92 -5.99
N GLY A 23 -3.27 13.41 -5.12
CA GLY A 23 -4.01 14.65 -5.32
C GLY A 23 -5.09 14.60 -6.40
N ASP A 24 -5.32 13.44 -7.02
CA ASP A 24 -6.27 13.30 -8.13
C ASP A 24 -7.73 13.22 -7.63
N GLU A 25 -8.49 14.28 -7.88
CA GLU A 25 -9.90 14.38 -7.45
C GLU A 25 -10.83 13.42 -8.20
N GLU A 26 -10.46 12.95 -9.40
CA GLU A 26 -11.32 12.04 -10.19
C GLU A 26 -11.54 10.71 -9.48
N LEU A 27 -10.58 10.29 -8.65
CA LEU A 27 -10.67 9.11 -7.80
C LEU A 27 -11.89 9.13 -6.88
N LEU A 28 -12.30 10.31 -6.43
CA LEU A 28 -13.39 10.45 -5.46
C LEU A 28 -14.76 10.18 -6.08
N ALA A 29 -14.87 10.24 -7.41
CA ALA A 29 -16.07 9.83 -8.15
C ALA A 29 -16.33 8.31 -8.06
N HIS A 30 -15.32 7.53 -7.66
CA HIS A 30 -15.38 6.07 -7.62
C HIS A 30 -15.53 5.50 -6.20
N THR A 31 -15.74 6.34 -5.19
CA THR A 31 -15.80 5.93 -3.77
C THR A 31 -16.84 4.85 -3.45
N ARG A 32 -17.89 4.71 -4.27
CA ARG A 32 -18.92 3.66 -4.13
C ARG A 32 -18.54 2.31 -4.77
N ASP A 33 -17.42 2.24 -5.49
CA ASP A 33 -16.92 0.99 -6.06
C ASP A 33 -16.19 0.18 -4.99
N LEU A 34 -16.78 -0.93 -4.58
CA LEU A 34 -16.21 -1.82 -3.55
C LEU A 34 -15.30 -2.90 -4.13
N SER A 35 -15.04 -2.90 -5.44
CA SER A 35 -14.23 -3.93 -6.09
C SER A 35 -12.74 -3.60 -6.02
N ASN A 36 -11.98 -4.41 -5.27
CA ASN A 36 -10.53 -4.32 -5.24
C ASN A 36 -9.91 -4.48 -6.64
N ALA A 37 -10.45 -5.38 -7.48
CA ALA A 37 -9.94 -5.57 -8.84
C ALA A 37 -10.08 -4.31 -9.70
N ARG A 38 -11.23 -3.61 -9.60
CA ARG A 38 -11.42 -2.33 -10.31
C ARG A 38 -10.56 -1.21 -9.73
N PHE A 39 -10.34 -1.19 -8.41
CA PHE A 39 -9.39 -0.28 -7.79
C PHE A 39 -7.97 -0.45 -8.37
N TYR A 40 -7.44 -1.68 -8.41
CA TYR A 40 -6.10 -1.92 -8.97
C TYR A 40 -6.03 -1.67 -10.48
N ALA A 41 -7.09 -1.97 -11.24
CA ALA A 41 -7.14 -1.63 -12.66
C ALA A 41 -7.07 -0.11 -12.89
N ARG A 42 -7.71 0.70 -12.02
CA ARG A 42 -7.60 2.16 -12.06
C ARG A 42 -6.20 2.65 -11.71
N LEU A 43 -5.61 2.08 -10.66
CA LEU A 43 -4.23 2.41 -10.29
C LEU A 43 -3.27 2.16 -11.47
N ALA A 44 -3.41 1.02 -12.15
CA ALA A 44 -2.64 0.70 -13.36
C ALA A 44 -2.91 1.69 -14.51
N ALA A 45 -4.16 2.09 -14.73
CA ALA A 45 -4.53 3.09 -15.73
C ALA A 45 -3.94 4.49 -15.45
N MET A 46 -3.63 4.78 -14.19
CA MET A 46 -2.92 6.00 -13.77
C MET A 46 -1.39 5.89 -13.90
N GLY A 47 -0.87 4.80 -14.46
CA GLY A 47 0.57 4.58 -14.57
C GLY A 47 1.23 4.18 -13.25
N ALA A 48 0.46 3.69 -12.27
CA ALA A 48 0.95 3.28 -10.97
C ALA A 48 0.66 1.81 -10.67
N MET A 49 1.49 1.19 -9.84
CA MET A 49 1.28 -0.13 -9.28
C MET A 49 1.61 -0.13 -7.78
N PRO A 50 0.93 -0.96 -6.97
CA PRO A 50 1.26 -1.09 -5.57
C PRO A 50 2.34 -2.16 -5.39
N ILE A 51 3.47 -1.79 -4.80
CA ILE A 51 4.50 -2.73 -4.37
C ILE A 51 4.23 -3.07 -2.90
N THR A 52 3.96 -4.34 -2.62
CA THR A 52 3.73 -4.81 -1.25
C THR A 52 5.05 -4.92 -0.50
N LEU A 53 5.23 -4.08 0.53
CA LEU A 53 6.39 -4.14 1.44
C LEU A 53 6.13 -5.08 2.61
N PHE A 54 4.87 -5.18 3.04
CA PHE A 54 4.43 -6.07 4.10
C PHE A 54 2.99 -6.51 3.87
N ALA A 55 2.69 -7.78 4.10
CA ALA A 55 1.32 -8.30 4.12
C ALA A 55 1.21 -9.50 5.06
N SER A 56 0.27 -9.44 6.00
CA SER A 56 -0.01 -10.53 6.93
C SER A 56 -1.44 -10.43 7.45
N LEU A 57 -2.14 -11.57 7.46
CA LEU A 57 -3.51 -11.66 8.00
C LEU A 57 -3.54 -12.01 9.50
N GLN A 58 -2.43 -12.49 10.05
CA GLN A 58 -2.37 -13.05 11.41
C GLN A 58 -1.57 -12.18 12.37
N GLN A 59 -0.51 -11.55 11.87
CA GLN A 59 0.44 -10.77 12.67
C GLN A 59 0.62 -9.40 12.00
N PRO A 60 0.13 -8.31 12.60
CA PRO A 60 0.37 -6.98 12.06
C PRO A 60 1.86 -6.62 12.11
N ALA A 61 2.26 -5.61 11.34
CA ALA A 61 3.61 -5.09 11.33
C ALA A 61 4.05 -4.70 12.75
N ASP A 62 5.29 -5.06 13.09
CA ASP A 62 5.91 -4.69 14.36
C ASP A 62 6.78 -3.44 14.21
N ALA A 63 7.32 -2.95 15.33
CA ALA A 63 8.20 -1.78 15.32
C ALA A 63 9.46 -2.01 14.46
N ARG A 64 9.98 -3.24 14.44
CA ARG A 64 11.18 -3.60 13.67
C ARG A 64 10.95 -3.43 12.16
N PHE A 65 9.79 -3.79 11.65
CA PHE A 65 9.43 -3.54 10.26
C PHE A 65 9.50 -2.05 9.93
N TRP A 66 8.85 -1.21 10.75
CA TRP A 66 8.82 0.23 10.52
C TRP A 66 10.22 0.86 10.62
N GLU A 67 11.04 0.42 11.57
CA GLU A 67 12.44 0.84 11.67
C GLU A 67 13.26 0.45 10.43
N LEU A 68 13.00 -0.71 9.83
CA LEU A 68 13.72 -1.16 8.64
C LEU A 68 13.40 -0.30 7.42
N ILE A 69 12.12 0.03 7.20
CA ILE A 69 11.69 0.74 5.99
C ILE A 69 11.81 2.27 6.12
N THR A 70 11.76 2.81 7.34
CA THR A 70 11.73 4.26 7.55
C THR A 70 13.12 4.87 7.51
N THR A 71 13.33 5.80 6.57
CA THR A 71 14.57 6.56 6.40
C THR A 71 14.41 8.01 6.88
N THR A 72 15.46 8.83 6.72
CA THR A 72 15.36 10.29 6.94
C THR A 72 14.51 10.98 5.87
N GLU A 73 14.40 10.39 4.67
CA GLU A 73 13.55 10.91 3.62
C GLU A 73 12.10 10.41 3.79
N PRO A 74 11.09 11.28 3.58
CA PRO A 74 9.70 10.90 3.68
C PRO A 74 9.30 9.87 2.59
N GLN A 75 8.63 8.81 3.02
CA GLN A 75 8.09 7.78 2.14
C GLN A 75 6.57 7.77 2.22
N GLN A 76 5.93 7.70 1.05
CA GLN A 76 4.48 7.67 0.95
C GLN A 76 3.97 6.25 0.74
N LEU A 77 3.12 5.82 1.67
CA LEU A 77 2.67 4.44 1.80
C LEU A 77 1.14 4.38 1.89
N LEU A 78 0.58 3.34 1.30
CA LEU A 78 -0.76 2.86 1.61
C LEU A 78 -0.65 1.87 2.77
N VAL A 79 -1.41 2.12 3.84
CA VAL A 79 -1.34 1.34 5.08
C VAL A 79 -2.74 0.83 5.41
N SER A 80 -2.88 -0.50 5.46
CA SER A 80 -4.12 -1.16 5.81
C SER A 80 -4.14 -1.51 7.29
N ILE A 81 -5.13 -0.98 8.02
CA ILE A 81 -5.30 -1.18 9.46
C ILE A 81 -6.67 -1.79 9.77
N ALA A 82 -6.92 -2.21 11.00
CA ALA A 82 -8.26 -2.63 11.40
C ALA A 82 -9.28 -1.48 11.27
N ALA A 83 -10.45 -1.76 10.71
CA ALA A 83 -11.56 -0.83 10.72
C ALA A 83 -12.17 -0.73 12.12
N ALA A 84 -12.11 0.45 12.74
CA ALA A 84 -12.50 0.65 14.14
C ALA A 84 -13.97 0.31 14.47
N ARG A 85 -14.87 0.35 13.46
CA ARG A 85 -16.32 0.14 13.63
C ARG A 85 -16.84 -1.14 12.98
N LEU A 86 -16.00 -1.87 12.26
CA LEU A 86 -16.40 -2.96 11.39
C LEU A 86 -15.48 -4.16 11.63
N THR A 87 -15.90 -5.07 12.51
CA THR A 87 -15.13 -6.27 12.86
C THR A 87 -14.81 -7.09 11.61
N GLY A 88 -13.55 -7.49 11.48
CA GLY A 88 -13.07 -8.29 10.34
C GLY A 88 -12.84 -7.49 9.04
N MET A 89 -13.12 -6.19 9.03
CA MET A 89 -12.81 -5.33 7.89
C MET A 89 -11.51 -4.53 8.12
N GLN A 90 -10.83 -4.25 7.02
CA GLN A 90 -9.67 -3.38 7.01
C GLN A 90 -10.04 -1.98 6.48
N HIS A 91 -9.29 -0.98 6.93
CA HIS A 91 -9.41 0.41 6.53
C HIS A 91 -8.08 0.87 5.97
N LEU A 92 -8.08 1.35 4.73
CA LEU A 92 -6.87 1.86 4.09
C LEU A 92 -6.68 3.34 4.41
N VAL A 93 -5.45 3.72 4.78
CA VAL A 93 -5.03 5.10 5.00
C VAL A 93 -3.77 5.39 4.18
N ALA A 94 -3.52 6.67 3.92
CA ALA A 94 -2.23 7.11 3.38
C ALA A 94 -1.34 7.62 4.50
N VAL A 95 -0.06 7.24 4.46
CA VAL A 95 0.94 7.64 5.45
C VAL A 95 2.17 8.18 4.72
N ASP A 96 2.65 9.35 5.14
CA ASP A 96 3.92 9.92 4.76
C ASP A 96 4.86 9.80 5.97
N VAL A 97 5.82 8.86 5.91
CA VAL A 97 6.61 8.42 7.06
C VAL A 97 8.09 8.76 6.89
N SER A 98 8.68 9.36 7.92
CA SER A 98 10.12 9.59 8.04
C SER A 98 10.55 9.42 9.51
N ARG A 99 11.85 9.40 9.77
CA ARG A 99 12.38 9.37 11.16
C ARG A 99 12.01 10.60 11.98
N SER A 100 11.73 11.73 11.33
CA SER A 100 11.42 12.99 12.02
C SER A 100 9.93 13.17 12.27
N VAL A 101 9.11 12.87 11.27
CA VAL A 101 7.66 13.10 11.32
C VAL A 101 6.92 12.03 10.55
N VAL A 102 5.74 11.67 11.08
CA VAL A 102 4.76 10.83 10.40
C VAL A 102 3.48 11.63 10.19
N ILE A 103 3.04 11.72 8.94
CA ILE A 103 1.81 12.41 8.55
C ILE A 103 0.82 11.35 8.08
N ILE A 104 -0.38 11.35 8.65
CA ILE A 104 -1.41 10.34 8.35
C ILE A 104 -2.63 11.03 7.78
N SER A 105 -3.05 10.57 6.60
CA SER A 105 -4.34 10.90 6.00
C SER A 105 -5.29 9.71 6.20
N ASP A 106 -6.02 9.74 7.32
CA ASP A 106 -7.13 8.83 7.60
C ASP A 106 -8.43 9.55 7.28
N SER A 107 -9.09 9.15 6.19
CA SER A 107 -10.33 9.76 5.69
C SER A 107 -11.48 9.77 6.71
N ARG A 108 -11.41 9.04 7.82
CA ARG A 108 -12.41 9.12 8.91
C ARG A 108 -12.25 10.37 9.78
N ARG A 109 -11.11 11.04 9.68
CA ARG A 109 -10.73 12.23 10.46
C ARG A 109 -11.04 13.49 9.65
N ASP A 110 -11.20 14.61 10.35
CA ASP A 110 -11.45 15.91 9.72
C ASP A 110 -10.18 16.56 9.16
N GLN A 111 -9.01 16.16 9.66
CA GLN A 111 -7.72 16.75 9.31
C GLN A 111 -6.59 15.69 9.32
N LEU A 112 -5.49 16.05 8.66
CA LEU A 112 -4.22 15.32 8.74
C LEU A 112 -3.78 15.18 10.20
N GLN A 113 -3.23 14.01 10.52
CA GLN A 113 -2.62 13.77 11.82
C GLN A 113 -1.11 13.84 11.69
N TYR A 114 -0.48 14.60 12.59
CA TYR A 114 0.97 14.71 12.69
C TYR A 114 1.42 14.00 13.97
N ARG A 115 2.45 13.17 13.85
CA ARG A 115 3.02 12.36 14.93
C ARG A 115 4.53 12.38 14.85
N SER A 116 5.20 12.28 16.00
CA SER A 116 6.58 11.82 16.00
C SER A 116 6.64 10.35 15.55
N PHE A 117 7.82 9.88 15.14
CA PHE A 117 7.98 8.47 14.79
C PHE A 117 7.68 7.54 15.98
N GLU A 118 8.09 7.93 17.19
CA GLU A 118 7.80 7.17 18.42
C GLU A 118 6.29 7.09 18.72
N ASP A 119 5.56 8.21 18.63
CA ASP A 119 4.11 8.23 18.82
C ASP A 119 3.38 7.41 17.75
N PHE A 120 3.92 7.36 16.54
CA PHE A 120 3.38 6.54 15.47
C PHE A 120 3.53 5.04 15.79
N LEU A 121 4.71 4.59 16.24
CA LEU A 121 4.97 3.19 16.61
C LEU A 121 4.08 2.70 17.75
N ALA A 122 3.76 3.57 18.71
CA ALA A 122 2.82 3.26 19.80
C ALA A 122 1.33 3.34 19.38
N GLY A 123 1.06 3.82 18.16
CA GLY A 123 -0.28 4.13 17.67
C GLY A 123 -0.93 3.01 16.85
N PRO A 124 -2.25 3.12 16.59
CA PRO A 124 -2.99 2.11 15.83
C PRO A 124 -2.57 2.04 14.35
N TYR A 125 -1.91 3.08 13.83
CA TYR A 125 -1.48 3.13 12.44
C TYR A 125 -0.20 2.31 12.19
N ALA A 126 0.61 2.05 13.22
CA ALA A 126 1.75 1.13 13.13
C ALA A 126 1.31 -0.34 13.18
N VAL A 127 0.10 -0.64 13.67
CA VAL A 127 -0.49 -1.99 13.70
C VAL A 127 -1.13 -2.33 12.36
N ALA A 128 -0.30 -2.37 11.30
CA ALA A 128 -0.74 -2.53 9.92
C ALA A 128 -0.77 -4.00 9.48
N PHE A 129 -1.81 -4.41 8.75
CA PHE A 129 -1.90 -5.74 8.14
C PHE A 129 -1.31 -5.79 6.73
N ARG A 130 -1.23 -4.63 6.07
CA ARG A 130 -0.62 -4.49 4.75
C ARG A 130 0.00 -3.11 4.61
N VAL A 131 1.20 -3.05 4.05
CA VAL A 131 1.92 -1.80 3.76
C VAL A 131 2.41 -1.87 2.33
N GLU A 132 2.05 -0.87 1.53
CA GLU A 132 2.35 -0.82 0.11
C GLU A 132 2.93 0.54 -0.26
N ALA A 133 3.95 0.54 -1.12
CA ALA A 133 4.42 1.74 -1.79
C ALA A 133 3.76 1.84 -3.17
N LEU A 134 3.48 3.06 -3.62
CA LEU A 134 3.11 3.28 -5.01
C LEU A 134 4.36 3.46 -5.85
N ALA A 135 4.43 2.75 -6.96
CA ALA A 135 5.54 2.82 -7.89
C ALA A 135 5.02 2.94 -9.32
N PRO A 136 5.82 3.47 -10.27
CA PRO A 136 5.41 3.48 -11.67
C PRO A 136 5.09 2.07 -12.17
N SER A 137 4.03 1.91 -12.97
CA SER A 137 3.65 0.63 -13.57
C SER A 137 4.47 0.26 -14.82
N ASP A 138 5.43 1.10 -15.20
CA ASP A 138 6.36 0.81 -16.29
C ASP A 138 7.37 -0.26 -15.87
N ILE A 139 7.14 -1.49 -16.34
CA ILE A 139 7.98 -2.65 -16.05
C ILE A 139 9.43 -2.48 -16.54
N THR A 140 9.66 -1.61 -17.52
CA THR A 140 11.01 -1.35 -18.03
C THR A 140 11.90 -0.64 -17.01
N LEU A 141 11.30 -0.02 -15.98
CA LEU A 141 11.99 0.59 -14.85
C LEU A 141 12.46 -0.43 -13.80
N TYR A 142 12.09 -1.71 -13.94
CA TYR A 142 12.46 -2.80 -13.03
C TYR A 142 13.16 -3.97 -13.75
N PRO A 143 14.25 -3.73 -14.50
CA PRO A 143 14.88 -4.73 -15.36
C PRO A 143 15.53 -5.91 -14.60
N PHE A 144 15.65 -5.83 -13.28
CA PHE A 144 16.21 -6.87 -12.42
C PHE A 144 15.17 -7.64 -11.60
N GLU A 145 13.93 -7.16 -11.57
CA GLU A 145 12.78 -7.89 -11.00
C GLU A 145 12.17 -8.85 -12.03
N ASP A 146 12.84 -8.97 -13.18
CA ASP A 146 12.33 -9.63 -14.36
C ASP A 146 12.02 -11.11 -14.08
N ALA A 147 10.74 -11.38 -14.21
CA ALA A 147 10.09 -12.63 -13.94
C ALA A 147 10.60 -13.76 -14.85
N GLU A 148 11.35 -13.49 -15.92
CA GLU A 148 11.82 -14.55 -16.83
C GLU A 148 12.69 -15.62 -16.14
N GLN A 149 13.61 -15.25 -15.24
CA GLN A 149 14.42 -16.26 -14.54
C GLN A 149 13.64 -16.97 -13.43
N THR A 150 12.75 -16.27 -12.73
CA THR A 150 12.03 -16.83 -11.56
C THR A 150 10.78 -17.61 -11.99
N VAL A 151 10.01 -17.11 -12.96
CA VAL A 151 8.86 -17.80 -13.59
C VAL A 151 9.36 -18.92 -14.51
N GLY A 152 10.45 -18.71 -15.26
CA GLY A 152 11.08 -19.78 -16.04
C GLY A 152 11.53 -20.95 -15.16
N ARG A 153 12.11 -20.68 -13.98
CA ARG A 153 12.47 -21.73 -13.00
C ARG A 153 11.26 -22.36 -12.31
N ALA A 154 10.21 -21.59 -12.00
CA ALA A 154 9.00 -22.13 -11.38
C ALA A 154 8.23 -23.05 -12.35
N LEU A 155 8.10 -22.67 -13.62
CA LEU A 155 7.43 -23.47 -14.65
C LEU A 155 8.25 -24.70 -15.08
N ALA A 156 9.59 -24.65 -14.99
CA ALA A 156 10.45 -25.81 -15.22
C ALA A 156 10.39 -26.84 -14.07
N ARG A 157 10.12 -26.39 -12.84
CA ARG A 157 10.07 -27.26 -11.64
C ARG A 157 8.79 -28.10 -11.58
N ASP A 158 7.71 -27.65 -12.21
CA ASP A 158 6.41 -28.33 -12.27
C ASP A 158 6.19 -29.15 -13.57
N ARG A 159 7.24 -29.30 -14.39
CA ARG A 159 7.25 -30.10 -15.63
C ARG A 159 8.37 -31.16 -15.58
N PRO A 160 8.16 -32.33 -14.95
CA PRO A 160 9.14 -33.43 -14.99
C PRO A 160 9.34 -34.04 -16.39
N ASP A 161 8.60 -33.57 -17.39
CA ASP A 161 8.54 -34.03 -18.77
C ASP A 161 9.48 -33.29 -19.74
N LEU A 162 10.12 -32.20 -19.33
CA LEU A 162 11.13 -31.51 -20.14
C LEU A 162 12.53 -31.91 -19.68
N GLY A 163 12.98 -33.04 -20.20
CA GLY A 163 14.35 -33.52 -20.07
C GLY A 163 15.38 -32.47 -20.52
N GLU A 164 16.57 -32.60 -19.95
CA GLU A 164 17.78 -31.84 -20.17
C GLU A 164 17.92 -31.30 -21.61
N PHE A 165 17.78 -29.99 -21.79
CA PHE A 165 18.39 -29.32 -22.94
C PHE A 165 19.86 -29.13 -22.62
N THR A 166 20.67 -30.08 -23.09
CA THR A 166 22.12 -29.91 -23.21
C THR A 166 22.41 -28.83 -24.25
N MET A 167 23.46 -28.03 -23.97
CA MET A 167 23.96 -26.88 -24.74
C MET A 167 23.99 -27.04 -26.25
#